data_AF-A0A530GMW5-F1
#
_entry.id   AF-A0A530GMW5-F1
#
_cell.length_a   1.000
_cell.length_b   1.000
_cell.length_c   1.000
_cell.angle_alpha   90.00
_cell.angle_beta   90.00
_cell.angle_gamma   90.00
#
_symmetry.space_group_name_H-M   'P 1'
#
loop_
_entity.id
_entity.type
_entity.pdbx_description
1 polymer ?
#
loop_
_entity_poly.entity_id
_entity_poly.type
_entity_poly.pdbx_seq_one_letter_code
_entity_poly.pdbx_strand_id
1 'polypeptide(L)'
;LSRWKMVDNLRRSVTPIFWVMACVAGWTLLPFTQAAQWQALMILSLFMAPTFDIVNGILPKSGDQTPRGHFSALARDTVFGTALVALKVLLMAHLAWMMGDAIIRTIYRLFVSRQNLLEWRTASQAAKGGNDLGAYYGMMYGAVIIGVVGLAIPVLADSTGAFVAFFFAIFW
;
A
#
# COMPACT_ATOMS: atom_id res chain seq x y z
N LEU A 1 -2.92 14.98 -22.24
CA LEU A 1 -3.19 15.02 -20.78
C LEU A 1 -3.95 13.78 -20.26
N SER A 2 -5.03 13.34 -20.93
CA SER A 2 -5.87 12.21 -20.47
C SER A 2 -5.15 10.85 -20.41
N ARG A 3 -4.30 10.52 -21.41
CA ARG A 3 -3.52 9.26 -21.42
C ARG A 3 -2.54 9.14 -20.26
N TRP A 4 -1.86 10.22 -19.90
CA TRP A 4 -0.94 10.25 -18.77
C TRP A 4 -1.64 10.01 -17.43
N LYS A 5 -2.85 10.54 -17.25
CA LYS A 5 -3.67 10.26 -16.06
C LYS A 5 -4.09 8.78 -15.98
N MET A 6 -4.41 8.16 -17.12
CA MET A 6 -4.74 6.73 -17.16
C MET A 6 -3.54 5.86 -16.80
N VAL A 7 -2.36 6.16 -17.35
CA VAL A 7 -1.11 5.45 -17.01
C VAL A 7 -0.75 5.63 -15.54
N ASP A 8 -0.91 6.83 -14.98
CA ASP A 8 -0.69 7.06 -13.55
C ASP A 8 -1.63 6.23 -12.67
N ASN A 9 -2.91 6.17 -13.01
CA ASN A 9 -3.90 5.37 -12.28
C ASN A 9 -3.58 3.87 -12.36
N LEU A 10 -3.18 3.37 -13.53
CA LEU A 10 -2.75 1.99 -13.70
C LEU A 10 -1.51 1.69 -12.85
N ARG A 11 -0.49 2.54 -12.92
CA ARG A 11 0.70 2.42 -12.09
C ARG A 11 0.32 2.33 -10.61
N ARG A 12 -0.49 3.28 -10.11
CA ARG A 12 -0.92 3.32 -8.71
C ARG A 12 -1.69 2.07 -8.27
N SER A 13 -2.45 1.47 -9.18
CA SER A 13 -3.20 0.23 -8.88
C SER A 13 -2.28 -0.99 -8.81
N VAL A 14 -1.22 -1.03 -9.63
CA VAL A 14 -0.31 -2.17 -9.72
C VAL A 14 0.87 -2.07 -8.73
N THR A 15 1.25 -0.85 -8.31
CA THR A 15 2.34 -0.62 -7.35
C THR A 15 2.20 -1.44 -6.05
N PRO A 16 1.03 -1.48 -5.37
CA PRO A 16 0.87 -2.30 -4.16
C PRO A 16 1.17 -3.78 -4.39
N ILE A 17 0.73 -4.32 -5.53
CA ILE A 17 0.90 -5.72 -5.90
C ILE A 17 2.38 -6.05 -6.09
N PHE A 18 3.10 -5.24 -6.89
CA PHE A 18 4.53 -5.45 -7.10
C PHE A 18 5.36 -5.26 -5.84
N TRP A 19 4.98 -4.33 -4.98
CA TRP A 19 5.69 -4.10 -3.72
C TRP A 19 5.57 -5.31 -2.79
N VAL A 20 4.35 -5.88 -2.63
CA VAL A 20 4.15 -7.10 -1.83
C VAL A 20 4.92 -8.28 -2.44
N MET A 21 4.88 -8.47 -3.75
CA MET A 21 5.65 -9.52 -4.43
C MET A 21 7.16 -9.35 -4.23
N ALA A 22 7.66 -8.11 -4.26
CA ALA A 22 9.07 -7.80 -4.02
C ALA A 22 9.49 -8.06 -2.56
N CYS A 23 8.61 -7.81 -1.59
CA CYS A 23 8.84 -8.19 -0.18
C CYS A 23 8.96 -9.70 -0.04
N VAL A 24 7.98 -10.46 -0.54
CA VAL A 24 7.99 -11.93 -0.48
C VAL A 24 9.21 -12.50 -1.19
N ALA A 25 9.57 -11.98 -2.38
CA ALA A 25 10.78 -12.39 -3.09
C ALA A 25 12.05 -12.12 -2.27
N GLY A 26 12.16 -10.93 -1.66
CA GLY A 26 13.30 -10.59 -0.81
C GLY A 26 13.42 -11.50 0.42
N TRP A 27 12.31 -11.84 1.08
CA TRP A 27 12.32 -12.75 2.22
C TRP A 27 12.64 -14.20 1.82
N THR A 28 12.26 -14.61 0.61
CA THR A 28 12.47 -15.98 0.12
C THR A 28 13.90 -16.19 -0.40
N LEU A 29 14.46 -15.20 -1.10
CA LEU A 29 15.72 -15.35 -1.82
C LEU A 29 16.96 -14.88 -1.04
N LEU A 30 16.78 -14.04 -0.01
CA LEU A 30 17.90 -13.42 0.72
C LEU A 30 18.00 -13.95 2.15
N PRO A 31 19.23 -14.11 2.69
CA PRO A 31 19.45 -14.35 4.11
C PRO A 31 18.92 -13.20 4.99
N PHE A 32 18.65 -13.49 6.26
CA PHE A 32 18.03 -12.56 7.22
C PHE A 32 18.56 -11.12 7.16
N THR A 33 19.89 -10.93 7.21
CA THR A 33 20.51 -9.59 7.23
C THR A 33 20.22 -8.81 5.95
N GLN A 34 20.32 -9.47 4.80
CA GLN A 34 20.05 -8.87 3.48
C GLN A 34 18.55 -8.66 3.27
N ALA A 35 17.70 -9.58 3.74
CA ALA A 35 16.25 -9.43 3.70
C ALA A 35 15.79 -8.22 4.54
N ALA A 36 16.39 -7.99 5.71
CA ALA A 36 16.12 -6.82 6.54
C ALA A 36 16.56 -5.52 5.86
N GLN A 37 17.74 -5.49 5.24
CA GLN A 37 18.21 -4.34 4.46
C GLN A 37 17.31 -4.07 3.25
N TRP A 38 16.91 -5.12 2.53
CA TRP A 38 15.95 -5.06 1.42
C TRP A 38 14.62 -4.45 1.87
N GLN A 39 14.08 -4.93 2.99
CA GLN A 39 12.85 -4.41 3.56
C GLN A 39 12.98 -2.94 3.97
N ALA A 40 14.10 -2.55 4.59
CA ALA A 40 14.37 -1.16 4.96
C ALA A 40 14.42 -0.25 3.72
N LEU A 41 15.07 -0.68 2.64
CA LEU A 41 15.10 0.06 1.36
C LEU A 41 13.70 0.19 0.75
N MET A 42 12.89 -0.87 0.78
CA MET A 42 11.51 -0.83 0.29
C MET A 42 10.65 0.15 1.09
N ILE A 43 10.76 0.16 2.42
CA ILE A 43 10.06 1.13 3.28
C ILE A 43 10.57 2.54 3.01
N LEU A 44 11.88 2.73 2.88
CA LEU A 44 12.48 4.03 2.56
C LEU A 44 11.94 4.58 1.23
N SER A 45 11.77 3.71 0.22
CA SER A 45 11.21 4.11 -1.07
C SER A 45 9.76 4.62 -0.98
N LEU A 46 8.98 4.17 0.02
CA LEU A 46 7.62 4.63 0.25
C LEU A 46 7.56 6.06 0.78
N PHE A 47 8.63 6.56 1.42
CA PHE A 47 8.72 7.95 1.86
C PHE A 47 8.81 8.93 0.68
N MET A 48 9.32 8.48 -0.48
CA MET A 48 9.49 9.34 -1.67
C MET A 48 8.16 9.88 -2.21
N ALA A 49 7.06 9.13 -2.06
CA ALA A 49 5.76 9.53 -2.57
C ALA A 49 5.08 10.63 -1.73
N PRO A 50 4.99 10.51 -0.38
CA PRO A 50 4.56 11.60 0.48
C PRO A 50 5.43 12.85 0.41
N THR A 51 6.73 12.74 0.10
CA THR A 51 7.61 13.92 -0.03
C THR A 51 7.07 14.91 -1.05
N PHE A 52 6.47 14.47 -2.16
CA PHE A 52 5.87 15.38 -3.15
C PHE A 52 4.60 16.08 -2.65
N ASP A 53 3.77 15.39 -1.88
CA ASP A 53 2.55 15.98 -1.30
C ASP A 53 2.87 16.92 -0.13
N ILE A 54 3.87 16.57 0.68
CA ILE A 54 4.36 17.37 1.80
C ILE A 54 5.12 18.60 1.29
N VAL A 55 5.94 18.50 0.24
CA VAL A 55 6.61 19.67 -0.37
C VAL A 55 5.60 20.68 -0.93
N ASN A 56 4.46 20.21 -1.46
CA ASN A 56 3.36 21.10 -1.87
C ASN A 56 2.61 21.74 -0.67
N GLY A 57 2.61 21.09 0.49
CA GLY A 57 2.04 21.61 1.75
C GLY A 57 2.99 22.53 2.54
N ILE A 58 4.31 22.38 2.34
CA ILE A 58 5.35 23.22 2.94
C ILE A 58 5.50 24.57 2.21
N LEU A 59 4.96 24.70 0.99
CA LEU A 59 4.82 26.00 0.32
C LEU A 59 3.78 26.85 1.08
N PRO A 60 4.19 27.87 1.85
CA PRO A 60 3.28 28.60 2.72
C PRO A 60 2.34 29.43 1.85
N LYS A 61 1.02 29.21 1.99
CA LYS A 61 0.00 30.12 1.44
C LYS A 61 -0.29 31.34 2.32
N SER A 62 0.44 31.53 3.41
CA SER A 62 0.25 32.70 4.29
C SER A 62 1.50 32.94 5.11
N GLY A 63 2.14 34.08 4.85
CA GLY A 63 3.31 34.56 5.58
C GLY A 63 2.93 35.13 6.93
N ASP A 64 3.13 34.35 7.99
CA ASP A 64 3.49 34.82 9.33
C ASP A 64 3.62 33.60 10.26
N GLN A 65 4.81 33.00 10.38
CA GLN A 65 5.02 31.97 11.41
C GLN A 65 6.38 32.12 12.10
N THR A 66 6.29 32.33 13.41
CA THR A 66 7.39 32.46 14.36
C THR A 66 8.22 31.16 14.45
N PRO A 67 9.53 31.23 14.77
CA PRO A 67 10.45 30.08 14.76
C PRO A 67 10.07 28.93 15.71
N ARG A 68 9.30 29.20 16.78
CA ARG A 68 8.74 28.18 17.68
C ARG A 68 7.57 27.40 17.05
N GLY A 69 6.75 28.06 16.23
CA GLY A 69 5.68 27.40 15.46
C GLY A 69 6.25 26.51 14.35
N HIS A 70 7.41 26.87 13.80
CA HIS A 70 8.09 26.06 12.79
C HIS A 70 8.61 24.73 13.37
N PHE A 71 9.16 24.72 14.60
CA PHE A 71 9.69 23.50 15.22
C PHE A 71 8.57 22.54 15.67
N SER A 72 7.46 23.07 16.18
CA SER A 72 6.29 22.25 16.52
C SER A 72 5.55 21.75 15.28
N ALA A 73 5.50 22.53 14.20
CA ALA A 73 5.04 22.08 12.89
C ALA A 73 5.95 20.96 12.34
N LEU A 74 7.27 21.11 12.40
CA LEU A 74 8.22 20.09 11.93
C LEU A 74 8.07 18.76 12.69
N ALA A 75 7.98 18.81 14.02
CA ALA A 75 7.81 17.62 14.85
C ALA A 75 6.47 16.93 14.56
N ARG A 76 5.40 17.72 14.43
CA ARG A 76 4.08 17.22 14.05
C ARG A 76 4.12 16.59 12.66
N ASP A 77 4.68 17.25 11.67
CA ASP A 77 4.78 16.75 10.29
C ASP A 77 5.62 15.46 10.21
N THR A 78 6.66 15.33 11.04
CA THR A 78 7.46 14.10 11.13
C THR A 78 6.66 12.94 11.73
N VAL A 79 5.89 13.18 12.79
CA VAL A 79 5.02 12.16 13.40
C VAL A 79 3.91 11.74 12.44
N PHE A 80 3.27 12.71 11.78
CA PHE A 80 2.25 12.43 10.76
C PHE A 80 2.82 11.66 9.56
N GLY A 81 4.01 12.04 9.07
CA GLY A 81 4.67 11.33 7.98
C GLY A 81 5.03 9.89 8.33
N THR A 82 5.56 9.67 9.54
CA THR A 82 5.91 8.32 10.03
C THR A 82 4.67 7.45 10.23
N ALA A 83 3.62 8.00 10.84
CA ALA A 83 2.35 7.29 11.01
C ALA A 83 1.71 6.93 9.67
N LEU A 84 1.78 7.83 8.68
CA LEU A 84 1.26 7.58 7.34
C LEU A 84 2.01 6.44 6.65
N VAL A 85 3.35 6.41 6.74
CA VAL A 85 4.13 5.32 6.14
C VAL A 85 3.88 4.00 6.86
N ALA A 86 3.84 4.00 8.19
CA ALA A 86 3.50 2.81 8.97
C ALA A 86 2.14 2.25 8.55
N LEU A 87 1.11 3.10 8.51
CA LEU A 87 -0.23 2.71 8.08
C LEU A 87 -0.23 2.20 6.62
N LYS A 88 0.55 2.82 5.74
CA LYS A 88 0.71 2.36 4.34
C LYS A 88 1.26 0.95 4.26
N VAL A 89 2.29 0.65 5.05
CA VAL A 89 2.94 -0.67 5.11
C VAL A 89 2.00 -1.72 5.68
N LEU A 90 1.27 -1.38 6.75
CA LEU A 90 0.23 -2.22 7.37
C LEU A 90 -0.88 -2.56 6.36
N LEU A 91 -1.42 -1.55 5.68
CA LEU A 91 -2.51 -1.73 4.72
C LEU A 91 -2.05 -2.22 3.34
N MET A 92 -0.75 -2.40 3.11
CA MET A 92 -0.21 -2.69 1.79
C MET A 92 -0.72 -4.02 1.24
N ALA A 93 -0.80 -5.05 2.10
CA ALA A 93 -1.37 -6.35 1.74
C ALA A 93 -2.86 -6.21 1.35
N HIS A 94 -3.65 -5.51 2.16
CA HIS A 94 -5.05 -5.25 1.86
C HIS A 94 -5.24 -4.51 0.51
N LEU A 95 -4.43 -3.48 0.27
CA LEU A 95 -4.44 -2.73 -0.99
C LEU A 95 -4.05 -3.61 -2.19
N ALA A 96 -3.03 -4.45 -2.05
CA ALA A 96 -2.61 -5.38 -3.09
C ALA A 96 -3.73 -6.37 -3.44
N TRP A 97 -4.39 -6.96 -2.43
CA TRP A 97 -5.53 -7.84 -2.67
C TRP A 97 -6.68 -7.13 -3.37
N MET A 98 -7.09 -5.98 -2.85
CA MET A 98 -8.22 -5.22 -3.39
C MET A 98 -7.98 -4.79 -4.85
N MET A 99 -6.78 -4.30 -5.15
CA MET A 99 -6.41 -3.94 -6.53
C MET A 99 -6.31 -5.18 -7.41
N GLY A 100 -5.80 -6.29 -6.90
CA GLY A 100 -5.73 -7.58 -7.59
C GLY A 100 -7.12 -8.10 -7.98
N ASP A 101 -8.05 -8.20 -7.03
CA ASP A 101 -9.44 -8.62 -7.29
C ASP A 101 -10.10 -7.69 -8.33
N ALA A 102 -9.93 -6.37 -8.17
CA ALA A 102 -10.48 -5.40 -9.11
C ALA A 102 -9.92 -5.58 -10.53
N ILE A 103 -8.61 -5.81 -10.67
CA ILE A 103 -7.95 -6.06 -11.96
C ILE A 103 -8.48 -7.36 -12.58
N ILE A 104 -8.51 -8.46 -11.83
CA ILE A 104 -9.01 -9.76 -12.31
C ILE A 104 -10.46 -9.65 -12.77
N ARG A 105 -11.32 -9.01 -11.97
CA ARG A 105 -12.73 -8.78 -12.29
C ARG A 105 -12.89 -7.90 -13.54
N THR A 106 -12.03 -6.90 -13.71
CA THR A 106 -12.04 -6.03 -14.90
C THR A 106 -11.62 -6.80 -16.15
N ILE A 107 -10.55 -7.60 -16.08
CA ILE A 107 -10.09 -8.46 -17.18
C ILE A 107 -11.21 -9.44 -17.57
N TYR A 108 -11.83 -10.10 -16.58
CA TYR A 108 -12.96 -11.00 -16.82
C TYR A 108 -14.14 -10.30 -17.50
N ARG A 109 -14.50 -9.10 -17.05
CA ARG A 109 -15.56 -8.30 -17.68
C ARG A 109 -15.20 -7.87 -19.09
N LEU A 110 -13.94 -7.55 -19.36
CA LEU A 110 -13.54 -7.08 -20.69
C LEU A 110 -13.49 -8.21 -21.72
N PHE A 111 -12.93 -9.36 -21.34
CA PHE A 111 -12.68 -10.46 -22.28
C PHE A 111 -13.81 -11.49 -22.32
N VAL A 112 -14.45 -11.76 -21.18
CA VAL A 112 -15.44 -12.84 -21.06
C VAL A 112 -16.86 -12.29 -21.04
N SER A 113 -17.22 -11.50 -20.01
CA SER A 113 -18.62 -11.12 -19.78
C SER A 113 -19.11 -9.98 -20.70
N ARG A 114 -18.24 -9.01 -21.03
CA ARG A 114 -18.52 -7.77 -21.80
C ARG A 114 -19.70 -6.92 -21.29
N GLN A 115 -20.08 -7.06 -20.03
CA GLN A 115 -21.18 -6.32 -19.40
C GLN A 115 -20.66 -5.26 -18.41
N ASN A 116 -21.43 -4.18 -18.23
CA ASN A 116 -21.22 -3.10 -17.24
C ASN A 116 -19.82 -2.45 -17.28
N LEU A 117 -19.34 -2.13 -18.50
CA LEU A 117 -18.02 -1.53 -18.72
C LEU A 117 -17.96 -0.01 -18.43
N LEU A 118 -19.13 0.64 -18.30
CA LEU A 118 -19.29 2.08 -18.08
C LEU A 118 -20.46 2.37 -17.14
N GLU A 119 -20.30 2.04 -15.87
CA GLU A 119 -21.19 2.56 -14.82
C GLU A 119 -20.44 3.63 -14.03
N TRP A 120 -20.77 4.91 -14.26
CA TRP A 120 -20.24 6.01 -13.47
C TRP A 120 -20.89 6.00 -12.08
N ARG A 121 -20.35 5.21 -11.16
CA ARG A 121 -20.63 5.39 -9.73
C ARG A 121 -19.70 6.46 -9.19
N THR A 122 -20.27 7.45 -8.52
CA THR A 122 -19.46 8.46 -7.84
C THR A 122 -18.64 7.79 -6.74
N ALA A 123 -17.41 8.26 -6.51
CA ALA A 123 -16.54 7.70 -5.47
C ALA A 123 -17.22 7.64 -4.09
N SER A 124 -18.11 8.60 -3.81
CA SER A 124 -18.92 8.64 -2.59
C SER A 124 -20.04 7.57 -2.54
N GLN A 125 -20.56 7.13 -3.69
CA GLN A 125 -21.52 6.02 -3.76
C GLN A 125 -20.84 4.65 -3.68
N ALA A 126 -19.60 4.53 -4.16
CA ALA A 126 -18.80 3.31 -4.01
C ALA A 126 -18.31 3.11 -2.56
N ALA A 127 -18.04 4.20 -1.84
CA ALA A 127 -17.66 4.16 -0.42
C ALA A 127 -18.83 3.86 0.54
N LYS A 128 -20.09 3.91 0.07
CA LYS A 128 -21.29 3.52 0.84
C LYS A 128 -21.50 1.99 0.83
N GLY A 129 -20.45 1.22 1.11
CA GLY A 129 -20.59 -0.18 1.52
C GLY A 129 -21.03 -0.23 2.98
N GLY A 130 -21.98 -1.12 3.31
CA GLY A 130 -22.66 -1.15 4.61
C GLY A 130 -21.73 -1.03 5.82
N ASN A 131 -22.15 -0.23 6.81
CA ASN A 131 -21.44 0.05 8.06
C ASN A 131 -21.47 -1.14 9.03
N ASP A 132 -21.29 -2.35 8.50
CA ASP A 132 -21.40 -3.60 9.23
C ASP A 132 -19.99 -4.16 9.47
N LEU A 133 -19.69 -4.50 10.73
CA LEU A 133 -18.38 -5.02 11.13
C LEU A 133 -18.04 -6.30 10.34
N GLY A 134 -19.04 -7.11 10.01
CA GLY A 134 -18.86 -8.30 9.17
C GLY A 134 -18.40 -8.00 7.74
N ALA A 135 -18.82 -6.87 7.16
CA ALA A 135 -18.39 -6.45 5.83
C ALA A 135 -16.93 -5.96 5.83
N TYR A 136 -16.48 -5.34 6.92
CA TYR A 136 -15.07 -4.95 7.09
C TYR A 136 -14.15 -6.17 7.23
N TYR A 137 -14.51 -7.16 8.06
CA TYR A 137 -13.76 -8.43 8.13
C TYR A 137 -13.76 -9.18 6.79
N GLY A 138 -14.90 -9.18 6.09
CA GLY A 138 -15.03 -9.70 4.73
C GLY A 138 -14.29 -8.89 3.65
N MET A 139 -13.79 -7.69 3.95
CA MET A 139 -12.85 -6.97 3.09
C MET A 139 -11.39 -7.26 3.47
N MET A 140 -11.11 -7.55 4.74
CA MET A 140 -9.73 -7.75 5.24
C MET A 140 -9.20 -9.19 5.08
N TYR A 141 -10.05 -10.19 4.79
CA TYR A 141 -9.58 -11.58 4.61
C TYR A 141 -8.46 -11.72 3.58
N GLY A 142 -8.45 -10.88 2.54
CA GLY A 142 -7.42 -10.87 1.51
C GLY A 142 -6.03 -10.48 2.03
N ALA A 143 -5.97 -9.61 3.03
CA ALA A 143 -4.71 -9.24 3.67
C ALA A 143 -4.15 -10.43 4.46
N VAL A 144 -5.01 -11.15 5.20
CA VAL A 144 -4.64 -12.37 5.93
C VAL A 144 -4.14 -13.45 4.98
N ILE A 145 -4.80 -13.66 3.83
CA ILE A 145 -4.33 -14.61 2.81
C ILE A 145 -2.93 -14.23 2.33
N ILE A 146 -2.69 -12.94 2.05
CA ILE A 146 -1.37 -12.46 1.64
C ILE A 146 -0.34 -12.62 2.76
N GLY A 147 -0.68 -12.35 4.02
CA GLY A 147 0.19 -12.56 5.18
C GLY A 147 0.58 -14.02 5.34
N VAL A 148 -0.40 -14.93 5.28
CA VAL A 148 -0.17 -16.38 5.38
C VAL A 148 0.67 -16.90 4.22
N VAL A 149 0.33 -16.56 2.97
CA VAL A 149 1.10 -16.98 1.79
C VAL A 149 2.49 -16.36 1.79
N GLY A 150 2.61 -15.08 2.17
CA GLY A 150 3.86 -14.35 2.24
C GLY A 150 4.82 -14.89 3.31
N LEU A 151 4.31 -15.52 4.37
CA LEU A 151 5.11 -16.26 5.34
C LEU A 151 5.40 -17.70 4.89
N ALA A 152 4.40 -18.40 4.34
CA ALA A 152 4.53 -19.79 3.95
C ALA A 152 5.62 -19.99 2.88
N ILE A 153 5.73 -19.10 1.90
CA ILE A 153 6.70 -19.22 0.80
C ILE A 153 8.16 -19.21 1.34
N PRO A 154 8.63 -18.21 2.11
CA PRO A 154 9.96 -18.22 2.71
C PRO A 154 10.22 -19.40 3.66
N VAL A 155 9.22 -19.81 4.44
CA VAL A 155 9.34 -20.94 5.38
C VAL A 155 9.54 -22.26 4.63
N LEU A 156 8.75 -22.50 3.57
CA LEU A 156 8.88 -23.69 2.74
C LEU A 156 10.19 -23.71 1.94
N ALA A 157 10.78 -22.55 1.68
CA ALA A 157 12.08 -22.40 1.04
C ALA A 157 13.27 -22.54 2.01
N ASP A 158 13.01 -22.80 3.31
CA ASP A 158 14.02 -22.86 4.38
C ASP A 158 14.91 -21.59 4.46
N SER A 159 14.31 -20.44 4.11
CA SER A 159 15.01 -19.15 4.11
C SER A 159 15.04 -18.53 5.50
N THR A 160 16.22 -18.09 5.95
CA THR A 160 16.36 -17.27 7.17
C THR A 160 15.63 -15.91 7.07
N GLY A 161 15.29 -15.46 5.86
CA GLY A 161 14.44 -14.28 5.66
C GLY A 161 12.99 -14.46 6.16
N ALA A 162 12.55 -15.70 6.45
CA ALA A 162 11.24 -15.99 7.01
C ALA A 162 10.96 -15.27 8.35
N PHE A 163 11.98 -14.95 9.15
CA PHE A 163 11.80 -14.16 10.38
C PHE A 163 11.32 -12.74 10.10
N VAL A 164 11.81 -12.13 9.00
CA VAL A 164 11.32 -10.82 8.58
C VAL A 164 9.88 -10.96 8.09
N ALA A 165 9.59 -11.96 7.26
CA ALA A 165 8.24 -12.25 6.79
C ALA A 165 7.25 -12.43 7.95
N PHE A 166 7.65 -13.13 9.02
CA PHE A 166 6.82 -13.37 10.20
C PHE A 166 6.38 -12.07 10.88
N PHE A 167 7.29 -11.11 11.04
CA PHE A 167 6.96 -9.82 11.62
C PHE A 167 5.88 -9.09 10.80
N PHE A 168 6.02 -9.08 9.47
CA PHE A 168 5.04 -8.43 8.59
C PHE A 168 3.73 -9.20 8.51
N ALA A 169 3.77 -10.53 8.53
CA ALA A 169 2.58 -11.38 8.50
C ALA A 169 1.69 -11.23 9.75
N ILE A 170 2.22 -10.80 10.89
CA ILE A 170 1.40 -10.45 12.07
C ILE A 170 0.56 -9.19 11.81
N PHE A 171 1.10 -8.27 11.00
CA PHE A 171 0.49 -6.99 10.70
C PHE A 171 -0.40 -7.01 9.45
N TRP A 172 -0.33 -8.06 8.64
CA TRP A 172 -1.09 -8.26 7.39
C TRP A 172 -2.23 -9.24 7.57
#